data_AF-A0A4P9WIF8-F1
#
_entry.id   AF-A0A4P9WIF8-F1
#
_cell.length_a   1.000
_cell.length_b   1.000
_cell.length_c   1.000
_cell.angle_alpha   90.00
_cell.angle_beta   90.00
_cell.angle_gamma   90.00
#
_symmetry.space_group_name_H-M   'P 1'
#
loop_
_entity.id
_entity.type
_entity.pdbx_description
1 polymer ?
#
loop_
_entity_poly.entity_id
_entity_poly.type
_entity_poly.pdbx_seq_one_letter_code
_entity_poly.pdbx_strand_id
1 'polypeptide(L)'
;MPPSSDLPSTQREYPSVCQAGPWIIASNGAGSVQLLALDMASRAATVAGSIHLGDDEGLASAPPVLLAARVAADARSVLCLAYRMRENSPEEGAQGLATGDGSPRQRVAFFLTFFAVGIPEGPGPVGDLPVEILATVTGQSAPRMVAIEPDGEGFLVVSDQPYEAVQRGRDVTMVDAPAPATDPASPSYMWMQTSEDLTVTIPLTRGVQKQSISCSYTRSSVRLNVTDHADITALFAAPLFAGIDPAECVWTLEADGVLTLELQKEHVGTRWTHLFENDDGVAEAVDPSELAEFRERLEKYTSDRVEPGPENGGAEYAMQESVTDRSEPVDFEGHEAAISRFSRRAGEASSRVVASAGIEWLCPVFNLPDPATTPSTTTCALASPPAPLVAICAKFDVDGIVFDLFPRLENPTHSGTFDAFGFVQASKRDKRFMVVTAERSFALIVESKRHIFAYRRAPSGGPYADQYVVDLAGREEGAEVVGVQQVGPGKVAVLTETGVALLNLDRHGSVSTHE
;
A
#
# COMPACT_ATOMS: atom_id res chain seq x y z
N MET A 1 -12.71 17.08 -25.19
CA MET A 1 -11.44 17.66 -25.70
C MET A 1 -11.23 17.13 -27.11
N PRO A 2 -10.90 17.97 -28.11
CA PRO A 2 -10.39 17.45 -29.36
C PRO A 2 -9.06 16.70 -29.08
N PRO A 3 -8.76 15.61 -29.78
CA PRO A 3 -7.46 14.96 -29.67
C PRO A 3 -6.41 15.93 -30.22
N SER A 4 -5.62 16.56 -29.35
CA SER A 4 -4.31 17.04 -29.75
C SER A 4 -3.26 16.22 -29.02
N SER A 5 -2.50 15.45 -29.77
CA SER A 5 -1.04 15.58 -29.81
C SER A 5 -0.46 14.58 -30.79
N ASP A 6 0.64 14.98 -31.43
CA ASP A 6 1.52 14.16 -32.26
C ASP A 6 2.24 13.04 -31.47
N LEU A 7 1.76 12.69 -30.27
CA LEU A 7 2.32 11.63 -29.43
C LEU A 7 1.91 10.26 -29.97
N PRO A 8 2.89 9.35 -30.20
CA PRO A 8 2.66 7.95 -30.55
C PRO A 8 1.73 7.28 -29.54
N SER A 9 0.93 6.30 -29.99
CA SER A 9 0.02 5.54 -29.12
C SER A 9 0.73 4.86 -27.95
N THR A 10 2.01 4.52 -28.10
CA THR A 10 2.86 3.90 -27.07
C THR A 10 3.30 4.86 -25.95
N GLN A 11 3.10 6.18 -26.14
CA GLN A 11 3.44 7.21 -25.15
C GLN A 11 2.19 7.87 -24.55
N ARG A 12 1.01 7.32 -24.84
CA ARG A 12 -0.27 7.80 -24.30
C ARG A 12 -0.58 7.04 -23.03
N GLU A 13 -1.16 7.77 -22.08
CA GLU A 13 -1.76 7.22 -20.87
C GLU A 13 -3.28 7.22 -21.00
N TYR A 14 -3.96 6.58 -20.05
CA TYR A 14 -5.41 6.67 -19.98
C TYR A 14 -5.86 8.10 -19.62
N PRO A 15 -6.94 8.61 -20.23
CA PRO A 15 -7.59 9.83 -19.76
C PRO A 15 -7.97 9.70 -18.28
N SER A 16 -7.76 10.76 -17.53
CA SER A 16 -8.06 10.79 -16.10
C SER A 16 -8.73 12.11 -15.73
N VAL A 17 -9.56 12.07 -14.69
CA VAL A 17 -10.33 13.23 -14.25
C VAL A 17 -10.48 13.22 -12.73
N CYS A 18 -10.36 14.38 -12.10
CA CYS A 18 -10.60 14.56 -10.67
C CYS A 18 -11.51 15.77 -10.45
N GLN A 19 -12.44 15.68 -9.51
CA GLN A 19 -13.26 16.79 -9.07
C GLN A 19 -12.71 17.38 -7.77
N ALA A 20 -12.63 18.70 -7.70
CA ALA A 20 -12.28 19.47 -6.52
C ALA A 20 -13.32 20.59 -6.32
N GLY A 21 -14.39 20.28 -5.56
CA GLY A 21 -15.50 21.22 -5.39
C GLY A 21 -16.16 21.58 -6.73
N PRO A 22 -16.24 22.88 -7.10
CA PRO A 22 -16.78 23.32 -8.39
C PRO A 22 -15.76 23.21 -9.53
N TRP A 23 -14.58 22.63 -9.30
CA TRP A 23 -13.54 22.51 -10.31
C TRP A 23 -13.39 21.06 -10.76
N ILE A 24 -13.14 20.86 -12.04
CA ILE A 24 -12.77 19.58 -12.62
C ILE A 24 -11.39 19.74 -13.25
N ILE A 25 -10.47 18.85 -12.94
CA ILE A 25 -9.19 18.76 -13.63
C ILE A 25 -9.23 17.50 -14.47
N ALA A 26 -8.96 17.65 -15.77
CA ALA A 26 -9.02 16.56 -16.72
C ALA A 26 -7.72 16.47 -17.51
N SER A 27 -7.15 15.27 -17.58
CA SER A 27 -6.05 14.90 -18.46
C SER A 27 -6.61 14.06 -19.60
N ASN A 28 -6.24 14.39 -20.84
CA ASN A 28 -6.62 13.58 -22.00
C ASN A 28 -5.74 12.34 -22.20
N GLY A 29 -4.76 12.10 -21.32
CA GLY A 29 -3.80 11.00 -21.46
C GLY A 29 -2.81 11.19 -22.63
N ALA A 30 -2.80 12.35 -23.26
CA ALA A 30 -1.98 12.68 -24.42
C ALA A 30 -1.29 14.06 -24.27
N GLY A 31 -1.00 14.43 -23.02
CA GLY A 31 -0.19 15.59 -22.65
C GLY A 31 -0.99 16.87 -22.40
N SER A 32 -2.31 16.87 -22.67
CA SER A 32 -3.17 18.02 -22.36
C SER A 32 -3.85 17.83 -21.01
N VAL A 33 -3.64 18.78 -20.12
CA VAL A 33 -4.35 18.87 -18.84
C VAL A 33 -5.09 20.21 -18.80
N GLN A 34 -6.36 20.19 -18.40
CA GLN A 34 -7.20 21.39 -18.32
C GLN A 34 -7.93 21.47 -16.99
N LEU A 35 -8.13 22.71 -16.53
CA LEU A 35 -9.04 23.04 -15.45
C LEU A 35 -10.39 23.49 -16.06
N LEU A 36 -11.48 22.93 -15.57
CA LEU A 36 -12.84 23.29 -15.94
C LEU A 36 -13.59 23.79 -14.70
N ALA A 37 -14.36 24.86 -14.86
CA ALA A 37 -15.33 25.31 -13.88
C ALA A 37 -16.67 24.59 -14.12
N LEU A 38 -17.19 23.94 -13.09
CA LEU A 38 -18.50 23.28 -13.08
C LEU A 38 -19.52 24.21 -12.44
N ASP A 39 -20.50 24.64 -13.22
CA ASP A 39 -21.69 25.29 -12.68
C ASP A 39 -22.70 24.22 -12.25
N MET A 40 -22.84 24.05 -10.94
CA MET A 40 -23.74 23.05 -10.35
C MET A 40 -25.22 23.33 -10.66
N ALA A 41 -25.60 24.57 -10.93
CA ALA A 41 -26.99 24.93 -11.23
C ALA A 41 -27.37 24.54 -12.67
N SER A 42 -26.53 24.90 -13.64
CA SER A 42 -26.75 24.55 -15.06
C SER A 42 -26.24 23.15 -15.44
N ARG A 43 -25.43 22.52 -14.56
CA ARG A 43 -24.69 21.27 -14.83
C ARG A 43 -23.77 21.37 -16.05
N ALA A 44 -23.35 22.57 -16.40
CA ALA A 44 -22.42 22.83 -17.49
C ALA A 44 -20.99 22.96 -16.95
N ALA A 45 -20.02 22.45 -17.72
CA ALA A 45 -18.61 22.66 -17.45
C ALA A 45 -18.01 23.58 -18.52
N THR A 46 -17.27 24.61 -18.09
CA THR A 46 -16.57 25.55 -18.98
C THR A 46 -15.08 25.49 -18.72
N VAL A 47 -14.26 25.50 -19.78
CA VAL A 47 -12.80 25.49 -19.63
C VAL A 47 -12.34 26.80 -19.00
N ALA A 48 -11.62 26.69 -17.88
CA ALA A 48 -11.05 27.81 -17.15
C ALA A 48 -9.61 28.11 -17.59
N GLY A 49 -8.85 27.09 -17.99
CA GLY A 49 -7.49 27.25 -18.50
C GLY A 49 -6.77 25.93 -18.75
N SER A 50 -5.62 26.00 -19.40
CA SER A 50 -4.72 24.87 -19.65
C SER A 50 -3.67 24.78 -18.55
N ILE A 51 -3.25 23.57 -18.22
CA ILE A 51 -2.24 23.28 -17.19
C ILE A 51 -1.04 22.67 -17.88
N HIS A 52 0.13 23.30 -17.72
CA HIS A 52 1.41 22.80 -18.20
C HIS A 52 2.28 22.44 -17.00
N LEU A 53 2.53 21.15 -16.81
CA LEU A 53 3.52 20.67 -15.84
C LEU A 53 4.89 20.83 -16.52
N GLY A 54 5.72 21.78 -16.07
CA GLY A 54 6.92 22.23 -16.78
C GLY A 54 7.97 21.15 -17.09
N ASP A 55 8.92 21.47 -17.98
CA ASP A 55 9.86 20.51 -18.61
C ASP A 55 11.11 20.15 -17.78
N ASP A 56 11.19 20.54 -16.50
CA ASP A 56 12.42 20.38 -15.70
C ASP A 56 12.90 18.90 -15.65
N GLU A 57 14.13 18.69 -16.10
CA GLU A 57 14.90 17.43 -16.15
C GLU A 57 14.08 16.14 -16.35
N GLY A 58 13.46 16.02 -17.53
CA GLY A 58 12.77 14.79 -17.94
C GLY A 58 11.29 14.73 -17.52
N LEU A 59 10.68 15.86 -17.15
CA LEU A 59 9.22 15.98 -16.99
C LEU A 59 8.40 15.95 -18.28
N ALA A 60 9.02 16.19 -19.44
CA ALA A 60 8.31 16.32 -20.71
C ALA A 60 7.87 15.00 -21.37
N SER A 61 8.28 13.82 -20.89
CA SER A 61 8.21 12.60 -21.72
C SER A 61 6.91 11.79 -21.62
N ALA A 62 6.07 11.99 -20.60
CA ALA A 62 4.88 11.17 -20.40
C ALA A 62 3.69 11.97 -19.82
N PRO A 63 2.47 11.77 -20.34
CA PRO A 63 1.27 12.44 -19.83
C PRO A 63 0.96 12.02 -18.38
N PRO A 64 0.48 12.93 -17.52
CA PRO A 64 0.16 12.59 -16.13
C PRO A 64 -1.19 11.87 -16.03
N VAL A 65 -1.26 10.92 -15.10
CA VAL A 65 -2.51 10.32 -14.63
C VAL A 65 -2.91 10.98 -13.31
N LEU A 66 -4.04 11.67 -13.32
CA LEU A 66 -4.60 12.39 -12.17
C LEU A 66 -5.18 11.39 -11.16
N LEU A 67 -4.83 11.56 -9.89
CA LEU A 67 -5.24 10.65 -8.81
C LEU A 67 -6.14 11.31 -7.78
N ALA A 68 -5.88 12.57 -7.44
CA ALA A 68 -6.70 13.32 -6.49
C ALA A 68 -6.59 14.83 -6.74
N ALA A 69 -7.67 15.55 -6.40
CA ALA A 69 -7.68 17.00 -6.42
C ALA A 69 -8.49 17.55 -5.22
N ARG A 70 -8.08 18.71 -4.71
CA ARG A 70 -8.76 19.42 -3.61
C ARG A 70 -8.60 20.92 -3.77
N VAL A 71 -9.63 21.71 -3.47
CA VAL A 71 -9.49 23.17 -3.38
C VAL A 71 -8.66 23.51 -2.15
N ALA A 72 -7.61 24.31 -2.31
CA ALA A 72 -6.80 24.77 -1.19
C ALA A 72 -7.64 25.57 -0.18
N ALA A 73 -7.21 25.62 1.08
CA ALA A 73 -7.94 26.30 2.15
C ALA A 73 -8.17 27.80 1.90
N ASP A 74 -7.29 28.44 1.12
CA ASP A 74 -7.41 29.84 0.70
C ASP A 74 -8.37 30.06 -0.50
N ALA A 75 -8.89 28.97 -1.09
CA ALA A 75 -9.73 28.95 -2.27
C ALA A 75 -9.11 29.64 -3.52
N ARG A 76 -7.79 29.82 -3.55
CA ARG A 76 -7.07 30.46 -4.67
C ARG A 76 -6.41 29.46 -5.60
N SER A 77 -6.28 28.21 -5.17
CA SER A 77 -5.67 27.16 -5.96
C SER A 77 -6.38 25.82 -5.82
N VAL A 78 -6.18 24.96 -6.80
CA VAL A 78 -6.53 23.54 -6.73
C VAL A 78 -5.25 22.74 -6.53
N LEU A 79 -5.17 22.04 -5.41
CA LEU A 79 -4.11 21.09 -5.09
C LEU A 79 -4.38 19.77 -5.80
N CYS A 80 -3.34 19.20 -6.40
CA CYS A 80 -3.45 18.06 -7.30
C CYS A 80 -2.35 17.03 -7.00
N LEU A 81 -2.72 15.75 -7.06
CA LEU A 81 -1.78 14.64 -7.11
C LEU A 81 -1.93 13.92 -8.44
N ALA A 82 -0.81 13.73 -9.12
CA ALA A 82 -0.76 12.95 -10.36
C ALA A 82 0.52 12.13 -10.40
N TYR A 83 0.44 10.92 -10.95
CA TYR A 83 1.64 10.11 -11.21
C TYR A 83 1.99 10.10 -12.69
N ARG A 84 3.26 9.77 -12.95
CA ARG A 84 3.79 9.46 -14.28
C ARG A 84 4.71 8.24 -14.18
N MET A 85 4.70 7.43 -15.23
CA MET A 85 5.58 6.27 -15.37
C MET A 85 6.81 6.65 -16.19
N ARG A 86 7.98 6.21 -15.77
CA ARG A 86 9.22 6.29 -16.56
C ARG A 86 9.84 4.90 -16.66
N GLU A 87 10.03 4.45 -17.89
CA GLU A 87 10.82 3.26 -18.17
C GLU A 87 12.30 3.64 -18.18
N ASN A 88 13.13 2.94 -17.41
CA ASN A 88 14.58 3.13 -17.47
C ASN A 88 15.15 2.34 -18.65
N SER A 89 16.00 2.99 -19.46
CA SER A 89 16.72 2.31 -20.55
C SER A 89 17.77 1.34 -19.99
N PRO A 90 17.98 0.18 -20.64
CA PRO A 90 18.88 -0.87 -20.15
C PRO A 90 20.38 -0.49 -20.15
N GLU A 91 20.78 0.67 -20.70
CA GLU A 91 22.18 1.08 -20.82
C GLU A 91 22.73 1.78 -19.55
N GLU A 92 21.90 2.16 -18.59
CA GLU A 92 22.30 2.91 -17.37
C GLU A 92 22.65 2.00 -16.17
N GLY A 93 23.15 0.78 -16.41
CA GLY A 93 23.49 -0.13 -15.30
C GLY A 93 24.17 -1.45 -15.66
N ALA A 94 24.83 -1.55 -16.82
CA ALA A 94 25.49 -2.78 -17.24
C ALA A 94 26.85 -3.00 -16.56
N GLN A 95 26.88 -3.09 -15.23
CA GLN A 95 27.92 -3.76 -14.44
C GLN A 95 27.31 -4.47 -13.22
N GLY A 96 26.51 -5.52 -13.44
CA GLY A 96 25.97 -6.39 -12.39
C GLY A 96 25.69 -7.80 -12.93
N LEU A 97 26.04 -8.82 -12.15
CA LEU A 97 26.11 -10.23 -12.58
C LEU A 97 24.80 -10.75 -13.19
N ALA A 98 24.94 -11.41 -14.35
CA ALA A 98 23.88 -12.16 -15.01
C ALA A 98 23.38 -13.31 -14.11
N THR A 99 22.15 -13.21 -13.63
CA THR A 99 21.35 -14.39 -13.27
C THR A 99 20.87 -15.05 -14.55
N GLY A 100 20.92 -16.38 -14.61
CA GLY A 100 20.92 -17.21 -15.83
C GLY A 100 19.66 -17.25 -16.72
N ASP A 101 18.87 -16.18 -16.79
CA ASP A 101 17.86 -15.99 -17.84
C ASP A 101 18.07 -14.60 -18.46
N GLY A 102 18.68 -14.58 -19.65
CA GLY A 102 19.31 -13.42 -20.29
C GLY A 102 18.36 -12.33 -20.81
N SER A 103 17.26 -12.05 -20.12
CA SER A 103 16.39 -10.90 -20.42
C SER A 103 16.65 -9.76 -19.43
N PRO A 104 17.03 -8.55 -19.89
CA PRO A 104 17.13 -7.40 -19.01
C PRO A 104 15.75 -7.05 -18.46
N ARG A 105 15.54 -7.19 -17.14
CA ARG A 105 14.32 -6.71 -16.48
C ARG A 105 14.34 -5.18 -16.49
N GLN A 106 13.55 -4.59 -17.37
CA GLN A 106 13.32 -3.15 -17.45
C GLN A 106 12.77 -2.67 -16.09
N ARG A 107 13.50 -1.78 -15.41
CA ARG A 107 13.06 -1.20 -14.13
C ARG A 107 12.17 0.01 -14.42
N VAL A 108 10.90 -0.09 -14.05
CA VAL A 108 9.93 1.00 -14.13
C VAL A 108 10.00 1.82 -12.84
N ALA A 109 9.95 3.15 -12.95
CA ALA A 109 9.80 4.05 -11.81
C ALA A 109 8.51 4.88 -11.94
N PHE A 110 7.84 5.11 -10.82
CA PHE A 110 6.64 5.93 -10.73
C PHE A 110 6.96 7.21 -9.97
N PHE A 111 6.71 8.36 -10.59
CA PHE A 111 6.91 9.66 -9.97
C PHE A 111 5.55 10.27 -9.64
N LEU A 112 5.25 10.43 -8.36
CA LEU A 112 4.06 11.09 -7.88
C LEU A 112 4.37 12.57 -7.58
N THR A 113 3.64 13.46 -8.22
CA THR A 113 3.84 14.91 -8.14
C THR A 113 2.65 15.55 -7.45
N PHE A 114 2.94 16.29 -6.38
CA PHE A 114 2.01 17.16 -5.69
C PHE A 114 2.20 18.60 -6.18
N PHE A 115 1.17 19.21 -6.73
CA PHE A 115 1.25 20.55 -7.33
C PHE A 115 -0.02 21.36 -7.09
N ALA A 116 0.12 22.68 -7.10
CA ALA A 116 -0.99 23.63 -7.00
C ALA A 116 -1.23 24.31 -8.35
N VAL A 117 -2.49 24.42 -8.76
CA VAL A 117 -2.92 25.15 -9.96
C VAL A 117 -3.69 26.39 -9.51
N GLY A 118 -3.25 27.58 -9.93
CA GLY A 118 -3.96 28.82 -9.59
C GLY A 118 -5.34 28.91 -10.25
N ILE A 119 -6.34 29.33 -9.47
CA ILE A 119 -7.70 29.56 -9.94
C ILE A 119 -7.76 30.97 -10.55
N PRO A 120 -8.30 31.14 -11.78
CA PRO A 120 -8.38 32.45 -12.41
C PRO A 120 -9.39 33.37 -11.70
N GLU A 121 -8.96 34.61 -11.41
CA GLU A 121 -9.80 35.66 -10.80
C GLU A 121 -10.67 36.35 -11.87
N GLY A 122 -11.71 35.67 -12.35
CA GLY A 122 -12.74 36.23 -13.25
C GLY A 122 -12.69 35.76 -14.71
N PRO A 123 -13.61 36.25 -15.56
CA PRO A 123 -13.69 35.86 -16.97
C PRO A 123 -12.55 36.51 -17.78
N GLY A 124 -11.35 35.96 -17.65
CA GLY A 124 -10.20 36.26 -18.48
C GLY A 124 -10.14 35.40 -19.75
N PRO A 125 -9.22 35.69 -20.68
CA PRO A 125 -8.93 34.78 -21.76
C PRO A 125 -8.49 33.42 -21.22
N VAL A 126 -9.00 32.33 -21.81
CA VAL A 126 -8.57 30.96 -21.51
C VAL A 126 -7.12 30.84 -21.95
N GLY A 127 -6.20 30.77 -20.98
CA GLY A 127 -4.76 30.65 -21.21
C GLY A 127 -4.14 29.64 -20.25
N ASP A 128 -2.81 29.68 -20.16
CA ASP A 128 -2.04 28.79 -19.29
C ASP A 128 -2.16 29.25 -17.83
N LEU A 129 -2.53 28.31 -16.96
CA LEU A 129 -2.68 28.56 -15.53
C LEU A 129 -1.34 28.43 -14.82
N PRO A 130 -1.07 29.27 -13.80
CA PRO A 130 0.15 29.15 -13.02
C PRO A 130 0.14 27.83 -12.23
N VAL A 131 1.24 27.09 -12.33
CA VAL A 131 1.46 25.83 -11.62
C VAL A 131 2.65 25.96 -10.68
N GLU A 132 2.46 25.56 -9.43
CA GLU A 132 3.53 25.44 -8.45
C GLU A 132 3.72 23.96 -8.10
N ILE A 133 4.88 23.39 -8.43
CA ILE A 133 5.22 22.04 -7.95
C ILE A 133 5.59 22.13 -6.48
N LEU A 134 4.84 21.43 -5.64
CA LEU A 134 5.00 21.45 -4.19
C LEU A 134 5.96 20.36 -3.71
N ALA A 135 5.76 19.13 -4.18
CA ALA A 135 6.61 17.99 -3.84
C ALA A 135 6.60 16.94 -4.96
N THR A 136 7.67 16.15 -5.03
CA THR A 136 7.76 14.98 -5.91
C THR A 136 8.35 13.82 -5.13
N VAL A 137 7.70 12.66 -5.21
CA VAL A 137 8.12 11.43 -4.56
C VAL A 137 8.19 10.32 -5.62
N THR A 138 9.06 9.33 -5.41
CA THR A 138 9.31 8.24 -6.35
C THR A 138 9.04 6.88 -5.71
N GLY A 139 8.56 5.93 -6.49
CA GLY A 139 8.26 4.57 -6.04
C GLY A 139 8.44 3.54 -7.16
N GLN A 140 8.44 2.26 -6.80
CA GLN A 140 8.66 1.15 -7.74
C GLN A 140 7.35 0.54 -8.27
N SER A 141 6.21 0.91 -7.70
CA SER A 141 4.88 0.48 -8.14
C SER A 141 3.91 1.67 -8.19
N ALA A 142 2.88 1.56 -9.02
CA ALA A 142 1.81 2.55 -9.06
C ALA A 142 1.13 2.67 -7.67
N PRO A 143 0.71 3.88 -7.26
CA PRO A 143 0.02 4.02 -5.99
C PRO A 143 -1.36 3.35 -6.04
N ARG A 144 -1.70 2.59 -5.00
CA ARG A 144 -3.04 1.96 -4.84
C ARG A 144 -4.09 3.00 -4.46
N MET A 145 -3.70 3.98 -3.64
CA MET A 145 -4.56 5.04 -3.18
C MET A 145 -3.73 6.26 -2.76
N VAL A 146 -4.27 7.45 -2.94
CA VAL A 146 -3.68 8.70 -2.43
C VAL A 146 -4.75 9.59 -1.81
N ALA A 147 -4.35 10.48 -0.89
CA ALA A 147 -5.23 11.48 -0.33
C ALA A 147 -4.48 12.78 0.00
N ILE A 148 -5.04 13.92 -0.38
CA ILE A 148 -4.50 15.25 -0.05
C ILE A 148 -5.08 15.69 1.30
N GLU A 149 -4.22 16.08 2.25
CA GLU A 149 -4.62 16.56 3.57
C GLU A 149 -5.53 17.80 3.47
N PRO A 150 -6.47 18.02 4.41
CA PRO A 150 -7.44 19.12 4.30
C PRO A 150 -6.82 20.50 4.41
N ASP A 151 -5.71 20.64 5.14
CA ASP A 151 -4.93 21.87 5.27
C ASP A 151 -3.99 22.10 4.06
N GLY A 152 -3.80 21.09 3.21
CA GLY A 152 -2.89 21.15 2.06
C GLY A 152 -1.41 21.10 2.43
N GLU A 153 -1.06 20.81 3.69
CA GLU A 153 0.33 20.74 4.15
C GLU A 153 0.99 19.37 3.87
N GLY A 154 0.25 18.41 3.31
CA GLY A 154 0.80 17.11 2.97
C GLY A 154 -0.18 16.19 2.24
N PHE A 155 0.27 14.97 1.98
CA PHE A 155 -0.52 13.93 1.36
C PHE A 155 -0.13 12.52 1.84
N LEU A 156 -1.08 11.60 1.73
CA LEU A 156 -0.90 10.17 1.98
C LEU A 156 -0.77 9.40 0.67
N VAL A 157 0.04 8.34 0.70
CA VAL A 157 0.20 7.36 -0.35
C VAL A 157 0.09 5.97 0.25
N VAL A 158 -0.73 5.12 -0.35
CA VAL A 158 -0.77 3.69 -0.09
C VAL A 158 -0.30 2.95 -1.33
N SER A 159 0.65 2.05 -1.17
CA SER A 159 1.28 1.31 -2.27
C SER A 159 1.86 -0.02 -1.78
N ASP A 160 2.21 -0.90 -2.72
CA ASP A 160 2.81 -2.20 -2.42
C ASP A 160 4.23 -2.07 -1.87
N GLN A 161 4.90 -0.99 -2.26
CA GLN A 161 6.22 -0.62 -1.76
C GLN A 161 6.23 0.86 -1.41
N PRO A 162 6.96 1.27 -0.37
CA PRO A 162 7.00 2.65 0.07
C PRO A 162 7.63 3.59 -0.96
N TYR A 163 7.05 4.79 -1.05
CA TYR A 163 7.61 5.88 -1.83
C TYR A 163 8.70 6.64 -1.05
N GLU A 164 9.58 7.34 -1.77
CA GLU A 164 10.67 8.14 -1.22
C GLU A 164 10.65 9.57 -1.78
N ALA A 165 11.06 10.54 -0.97
CA ALA A 165 11.10 11.94 -1.40
C ALA A 165 12.28 12.23 -2.34
N VAL A 166 12.02 12.95 -3.44
CA VAL A 166 13.06 13.40 -4.36
C VAL A 166 13.68 14.70 -3.83
N GLN A 167 14.99 14.69 -3.51
CA GLN A 167 15.70 15.90 -3.06
C GLN A 167 15.98 16.83 -4.26
N ARG A 168 15.44 18.05 -4.24
CA ARG A 168 15.69 19.08 -5.27
C ARG A 168 17.16 19.55 -5.22
N GLY A 169 17.89 19.43 -6.34
CA GLY A 169 19.20 20.05 -6.52
C GLY A 169 20.43 19.13 -6.59
N ARG A 170 20.25 17.84 -6.87
CA ARG A 170 21.30 17.04 -7.49
C ARG A 170 20.85 16.71 -8.91
N ASP A 171 21.71 17.02 -9.89
CA ASP A 171 21.70 16.31 -11.18
C ASP A 171 21.41 14.84 -10.87
N VAL A 172 20.39 14.28 -11.53
CA VAL A 172 20.17 12.84 -11.51
C VAL A 172 21.28 12.19 -12.35
N THR A 173 22.51 12.22 -11.85
CA THR A 173 23.47 11.19 -12.17
C THR A 173 22.98 9.93 -11.47
N MET A 174 22.48 9.01 -12.29
CA MET A 174 22.38 7.58 -12.09
C MET A 174 22.88 7.13 -10.71
N VAL A 175 21.94 6.70 -9.87
CA VAL A 175 22.23 5.53 -9.06
C VAL A 175 22.17 4.40 -10.08
N ASP A 176 23.35 4.00 -10.60
CA ASP A 176 23.55 2.72 -11.25
C ASP A 176 22.74 1.66 -10.48
N ALA A 177 22.21 0.67 -11.21
CA ALA A 177 21.63 -0.55 -10.63
C ALA A 177 22.34 -0.89 -9.31
N PRO A 178 21.61 -1.19 -8.21
CA PRO A 178 22.19 -1.26 -6.88
C PRO A 178 23.47 -2.07 -7.01
N ALA A 179 24.60 -1.39 -6.80
CA ALA A 179 25.83 -2.08 -6.49
C ALA A 179 25.41 -3.15 -5.47
N PRO A 180 25.79 -4.43 -5.68
CA PRO A 180 25.28 -5.56 -4.89
C PRO A 180 25.19 -5.06 -3.47
N ALA A 181 23.95 -5.05 -2.95
CA ALA A 181 23.55 -4.29 -1.77
C ALA A 181 24.77 -4.11 -0.90
N THR A 182 25.22 -2.86 -0.67
CA THR A 182 26.01 -2.67 0.55
C THR A 182 25.03 -3.13 1.61
N ASP A 183 25.22 -4.37 2.08
CA ASP A 183 24.29 -5.05 2.96
C ASP A 183 23.85 -4.00 3.96
N PRO A 184 22.53 -3.81 4.22
CA PRO A 184 22.12 -2.99 5.35
C PRO A 184 22.98 -3.47 6.49
N ALA A 185 23.88 -2.59 6.99
CA ALA A 185 25.11 -3.01 7.67
C ALA A 185 24.77 -4.21 8.53
N SER A 186 25.27 -5.40 8.14
CA SER A 186 24.74 -6.66 8.66
C SER A 186 24.64 -6.53 10.16
N PRO A 187 23.47 -6.77 10.76
CA PRO A 187 23.23 -6.39 12.13
C PRO A 187 24.37 -6.96 12.97
N SER A 188 24.91 -6.16 13.90
CA SER A 188 26.10 -6.52 14.67
C SER A 188 25.92 -7.81 15.48
N TYR A 189 24.69 -8.33 15.54
CA TYR A 189 24.31 -9.61 16.07
C TYR A 189 23.06 -10.16 15.33
N MET A 190 22.83 -11.45 15.48
CA MET A 190 21.61 -12.16 15.09
C MET A 190 20.97 -12.71 16.36
N TRP A 191 19.65 -12.79 16.44
CA TRP A 191 19.01 -13.46 17.58
C TRP A 191 17.80 -14.26 17.14
N MET A 192 17.51 -15.31 17.88
CA MET A 192 16.35 -16.19 17.71
C MET A 192 15.79 -16.55 19.08
N GLN A 193 14.56 -17.05 19.13
CA GLN A 193 13.93 -17.42 20.39
C GLN A 193 13.13 -18.71 20.27
N THR A 194 13.05 -19.44 21.36
CA THR A 194 12.05 -20.48 21.56
C THR A 194 11.00 -20.02 22.57
N SER A 195 10.10 -20.91 22.99
CA SER A 195 9.21 -20.63 24.13
C SER A 195 9.96 -20.45 25.44
N GLU A 196 11.19 -20.96 25.57
CA GLU A 196 11.92 -21.05 26.83
C GLU A 196 13.16 -20.16 26.90
N ASP A 197 13.88 -20.00 25.79
CA ASP A 197 15.17 -19.31 25.74
C ASP A 197 15.29 -18.32 24.56
N LEU A 198 16.38 -17.56 24.58
CA LEU A 198 16.86 -16.71 23.50
C LEU A 198 18.29 -17.12 23.15
N THR A 199 18.60 -17.20 21.86
CA THR A 199 19.96 -17.41 21.37
C THR A 199 20.40 -16.18 20.60
N VAL A 200 21.49 -15.55 21.02
CA VAL A 200 22.03 -14.33 20.43
C VAL A 200 23.45 -14.60 19.91
N THR A 201 23.66 -14.44 18.61
CA THR A 201 24.89 -14.78 17.90
C THR A 201 25.57 -13.51 17.39
N ILE A 202 26.81 -13.26 17.81
CA ILE A 202 27.56 -12.04 17.57
C ILE A 202 28.87 -12.38 16.82
N PRO A 203 29.04 -11.98 15.55
CA PRO A 203 30.30 -12.18 14.85
C PRO A 203 31.38 -11.21 15.38
N LEU A 204 32.47 -11.74 15.94
CA LEU A 204 33.64 -10.95 16.38
C LEU A 204 34.76 -11.01 15.33
N THR A 205 35.68 -10.03 15.35
CA THR A 205 36.84 -10.04 14.45
C THR A 205 37.79 -11.21 14.81
N ARG A 206 38.41 -11.84 13.80
CA ARG A 206 39.27 -13.02 14.01
C ARG A 206 40.46 -12.67 14.93
N GLY A 207 40.56 -13.37 16.06
CA GLY A 207 41.68 -13.25 17.01
C GLY A 207 41.31 -12.90 18.44
N VAL A 208 40.02 -12.63 18.74
CA VAL A 208 39.53 -12.43 20.12
C VAL A 208 39.68 -13.73 20.91
N GLN A 209 40.32 -13.63 22.08
CA GLN A 209 40.54 -14.77 22.97
C GLN A 209 39.46 -14.79 24.07
N LYS A 210 39.19 -15.97 24.64
CA LYS A 210 38.17 -16.09 25.70
C LYS A 210 38.45 -15.17 26.91
N GLN A 211 39.72 -14.87 27.19
CA GLN A 211 40.12 -14.01 28.32
C GLN A 211 39.84 -12.51 28.08
N SER A 212 39.56 -12.08 26.85
CA SER A 212 39.21 -10.69 26.51
C SER A 212 37.70 -10.43 26.45
N ILE A 213 36.89 -11.40 26.86
CA ILE A 213 35.43 -11.29 26.94
C ILE A 213 35.00 -11.46 28.40
N SER A 214 34.23 -10.50 28.91
CA SER A 214 33.59 -10.59 30.21
C SER A 214 32.09 -10.40 30.04
N CYS A 215 31.31 -11.45 30.29
CA CYS A 215 29.86 -11.41 30.27
C CYS A 215 29.33 -11.61 31.69
N SER A 216 28.38 -10.78 32.11
CA SER A 216 27.69 -10.92 33.40
C SER A 216 26.19 -10.65 33.24
N TYR A 217 25.38 -11.45 33.91
CA TYR A 217 23.93 -11.44 33.77
C TYR A 217 23.26 -10.85 35.00
N THR A 218 22.22 -10.05 34.77
CA THR A 218 21.25 -9.61 35.77
C THR A 218 19.86 -9.93 35.26
N ARG A 219 18.83 -9.88 36.11
CA ARG A 219 17.46 -10.22 35.69
C ARG A 219 16.94 -9.39 34.52
N SER A 220 17.48 -8.19 34.28
CA SER A 220 16.97 -7.27 33.25
C SER A 220 18.03 -6.75 32.29
N SER A 221 19.29 -7.21 32.38
CA SER A 221 20.36 -6.79 31.47
C SER A 221 21.50 -7.79 31.42
N VAL A 222 22.16 -7.85 30.26
CA VAL A 222 23.38 -8.64 30.00
C VAL A 222 24.51 -7.64 29.82
N ARG A 223 25.49 -7.58 30.72
CA ARG A 223 26.68 -6.76 30.51
C ARG A 223 27.74 -7.57 29.80
N LEU A 224 27.97 -7.26 28.53
CA LEU A 224 28.98 -7.87 27.70
C LEU A 224 30.10 -6.85 27.42
N ASN A 225 31.31 -7.10 27.93
CA ASN A 225 32.51 -6.32 27.61
C ASN A 225 33.43 -7.15 26.71
N VAL A 226 33.71 -6.62 25.52
CA VAL A 226 34.63 -7.23 24.56
C VAL A 226 35.73 -6.23 24.23
N THR A 227 36.99 -6.58 24.49
CA THR A 227 38.15 -5.72 24.15
C THR A 227 38.19 -5.44 22.64
N ASP A 228 38.44 -4.18 22.27
CA ASP A 228 38.48 -3.67 20.89
C ASP A 228 37.13 -3.72 20.12
N HIS A 229 36.02 -4.00 20.80
CA HIS A 229 34.65 -3.99 20.27
C HIS A 229 33.72 -3.12 21.16
N ALA A 230 33.96 -1.81 21.12
CA ALA A 230 33.23 -0.83 21.95
C ALA A 230 31.77 -0.64 21.54
N ASP A 231 31.46 -0.88 20.27
CA ASP A 231 30.12 -0.88 19.67
C ASP A 231 29.24 -1.98 20.27
N ILE A 232 29.73 -3.22 20.33
CA ILE A 232 29.03 -4.37 20.93
C ILE A 232 28.88 -4.15 22.45
N THR A 233 29.91 -3.62 23.09
CA THR A 233 29.88 -3.32 24.52
C THR A 233 28.83 -2.25 24.86
N ALA A 234 28.66 -1.24 24.01
CA ALA A 234 27.64 -0.21 24.18
C ALA A 234 26.22 -0.73 23.91
N LEU A 235 26.05 -1.62 22.93
CA LEU A 235 24.77 -2.24 22.59
C LEU A 235 24.17 -3.00 23.79
N PHE A 236 24.97 -3.83 24.44
CA PHE A 236 24.56 -4.61 25.62
C PHE A 236 24.54 -3.80 26.93
N ALA A 237 24.73 -2.47 26.87
CA ALA A 237 24.47 -1.61 28.03
C ALA A 237 22.97 -1.33 28.24
N ALA A 238 22.14 -1.57 27.21
CA ALA A 238 20.70 -1.36 27.26
C ALA A 238 19.98 -2.47 28.07
N PRO A 239 18.86 -2.14 28.74
CA PRO A 239 17.99 -3.14 29.36
C PRO A 239 17.36 -4.06 28.31
N LEU A 240 17.12 -5.32 28.68
CA LEU A 240 16.44 -6.30 27.83
C LEU A 240 14.93 -6.06 27.82
N PHE A 241 14.24 -6.57 26.79
CA PHE A 241 12.79 -6.48 26.63
C PHE A 241 12.01 -7.02 27.83
N ALA A 242 12.44 -8.17 28.38
CA ALA A 242 11.84 -8.79 29.54
C ALA A 242 12.88 -9.50 30.43
N GLY A 243 12.40 -10.07 31.54
CA GLY A 243 13.25 -10.73 32.53
C GLY A 243 13.92 -12.01 32.03
N ILE A 244 15.18 -12.22 32.43
CA ILE A 244 15.96 -13.45 32.21
C ILE A 244 16.36 -14.08 33.56
N ASP A 245 16.65 -15.39 33.59
CA ASP A 245 17.23 -16.07 34.75
C ASP A 245 18.77 -16.09 34.67
N PRO A 246 19.48 -15.25 35.45
CA PRO A 246 20.94 -15.13 35.35
C PRO A 246 21.70 -16.42 35.68
N ALA A 247 21.09 -17.36 36.42
CA ALA A 247 21.73 -18.61 36.81
C ALA A 247 21.81 -19.62 35.66
N GLU A 248 20.89 -19.54 34.71
CA GLU A 248 20.74 -20.46 33.58
C GLU A 248 21.19 -19.82 32.24
N CYS A 249 21.68 -18.58 32.26
CA CYS A 249 22.28 -17.94 31.09
C CYS A 249 23.75 -18.34 30.92
N VAL A 250 24.16 -18.71 29.70
CA VAL A 250 25.53 -19.08 29.38
C VAL A 250 26.01 -18.37 28.12
N TRP A 251 27.33 -18.30 27.92
CA TRP A 251 27.91 -17.82 26.67
C TRP A 251 29.04 -18.72 26.22
N THR A 252 29.20 -18.83 24.91
CA THR A 252 30.23 -19.64 24.25
C THR A 252 30.90 -18.82 23.14
N LEU A 253 32.19 -19.06 22.92
CA LEU A 253 32.95 -18.46 21.82
C LEU A 253 33.42 -19.58 20.92
N GLU A 254 32.98 -19.57 19.67
CA GLU A 254 33.36 -20.54 18.65
C GLU A 254 34.72 -20.21 18.03
N ALA A 255 35.36 -21.23 17.44
CA ALA A 255 36.72 -21.13 16.91
C ALA A 255 36.83 -20.22 15.66
N ASP A 256 35.70 -19.93 15.02
CA ASP A 256 35.58 -19.03 13.86
C ASP A 256 35.41 -17.56 14.25
N GLY A 257 35.29 -17.25 15.56
CA GLY A 257 35.14 -15.90 16.10
C GLY A 257 33.69 -15.51 16.39
N VAL A 258 32.76 -16.46 16.40
CA VAL A 258 31.34 -16.19 16.72
C VAL A 258 31.09 -16.36 18.22
N LEU A 259 30.57 -15.31 18.87
CA LEU A 259 30.15 -15.33 20.27
C LEU A 259 28.64 -15.60 20.36
N THR A 260 28.25 -16.66 21.04
CA THR A 260 26.85 -17.03 21.24
C THR A 260 26.44 -16.86 22.69
N LEU A 261 25.36 -16.13 22.94
CA LEU A 261 24.72 -15.97 24.24
C LEU A 261 23.44 -16.79 24.26
N GLU A 262 23.29 -17.68 25.25
CA GLU A 262 22.06 -18.41 25.51
C GLU A 262 21.44 -17.80 26.77
N LEU A 263 20.27 -17.18 26.62
CA LEU A 263 19.58 -16.45 27.69
C LEU A 263 18.27 -17.16 28.05
N GLN A 264 18.16 -17.65 29.28
CA GLN A 264 16.96 -18.28 29.78
C GLN A 264 15.89 -17.23 30.12
N LYS A 265 14.68 -17.33 29.58
CA LYS A 265 13.58 -16.41 29.91
C LYS A 265 13.11 -16.67 31.35
N GLU A 266 12.85 -15.61 32.11
CA GLU A 266 12.25 -15.73 33.45
C GLU A 266 10.80 -16.24 33.38
N HIS A 267 10.10 -15.97 32.27
CA HIS A 267 8.72 -16.37 32.03
C HIS A 267 8.59 -17.18 30.73
N VAL A 268 8.56 -18.50 30.86
CA VAL A 268 8.33 -19.44 29.75
C VAL A 268 7.02 -19.12 29.03
N GLY A 269 7.06 -19.13 27.69
CA GLY A 269 5.94 -18.80 26.81
C GLY A 269 5.83 -17.31 26.45
N THR A 270 6.65 -16.44 27.06
CA THR A 270 6.67 -15.02 26.69
C THR A 270 7.39 -14.85 25.35
N ARG A 271 6.67 -14.33 24.34
CA ARG A 271 7.24 -14.02 23.02
C ARG A 271 7.83 -12.61 23.03
N TRP A 272 9.13 -12.50 22.73
CA TRP A 272 9.84 -11.24 22.67
C TRP A 272 9.64 -10.64 21.28
N THR A 273 9.26 -9.37 21.19
CA THR A 273 9.08 -8.69 19.89
C THR A 273 10.39 -8.07 19.37
N HIS A 274 11.33 -7.80 20.27
CA HIS A 274 12.67 -7.27 20.04
C HIS A 274 13.57 -7.69 21.22
N LEU A 275 14.89 -7.58 21.10
CA LEU A 275 15.83 -8.08 22.12
C LEU A 275 15.97 -7.12 23.32
N PHE A 276 16.01 -5.81 23.08
CA PHE A 276 16.18 -4.77 24.11
C PHE A 276 14.84 -4.13 24.51
N GLU A 277 14.80 -3.25 25.50
CA GLU A 277 13.56 -2.51 25.85
C GLU A 277 13.17 -1.48 24.77
N ASN A 278 14.17 -0.94 24.07
CA ASN A 278 13.96 -0.09 22.90
C ASN A 278 14.31 -0.90 21.65
N ASP A 279 13.40 -0.91 20.68
CA ASP A 279 13.60 -1.61 19.42
C ASP A 279 14.75 -0.98 18.62
N ASP A 280 15.77 -1.78 18.34
CA ASP A 280 16.94 -1.42 17.55
C ASP A 280 16.82 -1.84 16.08
N GLY A 281 15.67 -2.41 15.69
CA GLY A 281 15.33 -2.77 14.32
C GLY A 281 15.90 -4.10 13.84
N VAL A 282 16.50 -4.91 14.73
CA VAL A 282 17.03 -6.24 14.38
C VAL A 282 15.94 -7.31 14.54
N ALA A 283 15.46 -7.85 13.42
CA ALA A 283 14.43 -8.89 13.40
C ALA A 283 14.93 -10.25 13.92
N GLU A 284 14.01 -11.05 14.48
CA GLU A 284 14.24 -12.44 14.88
C GLU A 284 14.63 -13.29 13.66
N ALA A 285 15.71 -14.06 13.79
CA ALA A 285 16.17 -15.01 12.78
C ALA A 285 15.48 -16.37 12.93
N VAL A 286 15.27 -17.04 11.80
CA VAL A 286 14.66 -18.37 11.72
C VAL A 286 15.75 -19.44 11.83
N ASP A 287 15.51 -20.50 12.60
CA ASP A 287 16.44 -21.61 12.79
C ASP A 287 16.79 -22.27 11.43
N PRO A 288 18.09 -22.43 11.09
CA PRO A 288 18.53 -23.18 9.91
C PRO A 288 17.95 -24.60 9.80
N SER A 289 17.62 -25.24 10.92
CA SER A 289 17.04 -26.59 10.98
C SER A 289 15.59 -26.63 10.50
N GLU A 290 14.78 -25.62 10.87
CA GLU A 290 13.42 -25.46 10.36
C GLU A 290 13.43 -25.13 8.85
N LEU A 291 14.41 -24.33 8.41
CA LEU A 291 14.61 -24.00 7.00
C LEU A 291 14.95 -25.24 6.14
N ALA A 292 15.69 -26.19 6.72
CA ALA A 292 15.96 -27.48 6.09
C ALA A 292 14.70 -28.38 6.00
N GLU A 293 13.87 -28.43 7.06
CA GLU A 293 12.59 -29.15 7.01
C GLU A 293 11.62 -28.55 5.99
N PHE A 294 11.57 -27.22 5.86
CA PHE A 294 10.80 -26.56 4.81
C PHE A 294 11.29 -26.94 3.41
N ARG A 295 12.61 -27.02 3.22
CA ARG A 295 13.22 -27.41 1.94
C ARG A 295 12.93 -28.87 1.59
N GLU A 296 13.02 -29.78 2.55
CA GLU A 296 12.73 -31.21 2.37
C GLU A 296 11.22 -31.46 2.10
N ARG A 297 10.34 -30.70 2.78
CA ARG A 297 8.90 -30.71 2.49
C ARG A 297 8.57 -30.18 1.10
N LEU A 298 9.32 -29.18 0.61
CA LEU A 298 9.15 -28.61 -0.72
C LEU A 298 9.69 -29.51 -1.84
N GLU A 299 10.77 -30.27 -1.61
CA GLU A 299 11.32 -31.21 -2.60
C GLU A 299 10.31 -32.28 -3.06
N LYS A 300 9.39 -32.68 -2.18
CA LYS A 300 8.30 -33.61 -2.52
C LYS A 300 7.35 -33.06 -3.58
N TYR A 301 7.19 -31.73 -3.65
CA TYR A 301 6.29 -31.05 -4.58
C TYR A 301 6.97 -30.62 -5.89
N THR A 302 8.28 -30.78 -6.01
CA THR A 302 9.06 -30.43 -7.21
C THR A 302 9.57 -31.63 -7.99
N SER A 303 9.17 -32.86 -7.60
CA SER A 303 9.54 -34.08 -8.32
C SER A 303 8.49 -34.44 -9.39
N ASP A 304 8.91 -34.48 -10.66
CA ASP A 304 8.07 -34.86 -11.81
C ASP A 304 7.75 -36.36 -11.82
N ARG A 305 6.81 -36.79 -10.97
CA ARG A 305 6.27 -38.17 -11.00
C ARG A 305 4.75 -38.15 -11.14
N VAL A 306 4.28 -38.56 -12.32
CA VAL A 306 2.88 -38.81 -12.64
C VAL A 306 2.50 -40.22 -12.17
N GLU A 307 1.55 -40.34 -11.24
CA GLU A 307 0.90 -41.60 -10.90
C GLU A 307 -0.56 -41.61 -11.39
N PRO A 308 -1.08 -42.74 -11.92
CA PRO A 308 -2.44 -42.83 -12.45
C PRO A 308 -3.46 -43.13 -11.34
N GLY A 309 -4.57 -42.38 -11.32
CA GLY A 309 -5.66 -42.57 -10.35
C GLY A 309 -6.75 -43.53 -10.84
N PRO A 310 -7.44 -44.28 -9.94
CA PRO A 310 -8.60 -45.08 -10.27
C PRO A 310 -9.93 -44.38 -9.92
N GLU A 311 -11.02 -45.08 -10.25
CA GLU A 311 -12.29 -44.56 -10.73
C GLU A 311 -13.44 -44.71 -9.72
N ASN A 312 -14.42 -43.79 -9.80
CA ASN A 312 -15.86 -43.89 -9.45
C ASN A 312 -16.36 -43.69 -8.00
N GLY A 313 -17.39 -42.82 -7.87
CA GLY A 313 -18.66 -43.21 -7.21
C GLY A 313 -19.37 -42.24 -6.23
N GLY A 314 -20.02 -41.17 -6.75
CA GLY A 314 -21.38 -40.69 -6.38
C GLY A 314 -21.75 -40.14 -4.98
N ALA A 315 -22.21 -38.87 -4.94
CA ALA A 315 -23.55 -38.44 -4.46
C ALA A 315 -23.69 -36.89 -4.47
N GLU A 316 -24.72 -36.41 -5.16
CA GLU A 316 -25.01 -35.00 -5.46
C GLU A 316 -25.61 -34.23 -4.26
N TYR A 317 -24.93 -33.16 -3.85
CA TYR A 317 -25.57 -31.90 -3.46
C TYR A 317 -25.09 -30.88 -4.50
N ALA A 318 -25.98 -29.97 -4.94
CA ALA A 318 -25.65 -28.92 -5.90
C ALA A 318 -24.68 -27.89 -5.28
N MET A 319 -23.42 -28.29 -5.15
CA MET A 319 -22.28 -27.40 -5.10
C MET A 319 -21.89 -27.14 -6.54
N GLN A 320 -21.89 -25.86 -6.90
CA GLN A 320 -21.37 -25.34 -8.15
C GLN A 320 -20.00 -25.97 -8.45
N GLU A 321 -19.84 -26.49 -9.67
CA GLU A 321 -18.79 -27.41 -10.10
C GLU A 321 -17.40 -27.06 -9.58
N SER A 322 -16.76 -28.05 -8.96
CA SER A 322 -15.36 -28.05 -8.57
C SER A 322 -14.46 -28.00 -9.81
N VAL A 323 -13.81 -26.86 -10.03
CA VAL A 323 -12.70 -26.70 -11.00
C VAL A 323 -11.47 -27.43 -10.47
N THR A 324 -11.48 -28.74 -10.52
CA THR A 324 -10.31 -29.60 -10.28
C THR A 324 -9.88 -30.25 -11.59
N ASP A 325 -9.58 -29.45 -12.60
CA ASP A 325 -8.62 -29.82 -13.67
C ASP A 325 -8.23 -28.62 -14.55
N ARG A 326 -7.75 -27.55 -13.91
CA ARG A 326 -6.88 -26.58 -14.58
C ARG A 326 -5.77 -26.27 -13.58
N SER A 327 -4.56 -26.74 -13.88
CA SER A 327 -3.33 -26.28 -13.25
C SER A 327 -3.16 -24.80 -13.58
N GLU A 328 -3.85 -23.96 -12.82
CA GLU A 328 -3.83 -22.51 -12.96
C GLU A 328 -2.81 -21.93 -11.97
N PRO A 329 -2.02 -20.92 -12.38
CA PRO A 329 -1.03 -20.32 -11.51
C PRO A 329 -1.71 -19.81 -10.23
N VAL A 330 -1.14 -20.16 -9.09
CA VAL A 330 -1.53 -19.59 -7.81
C VAL A 330 -1.13 -18.12 -7.84
N ASP A 331 -2.07 -17.23 -8.16
CA ASP A 331 -1.87 -15.80 -8.02
C ASP A 331 -1.76 -15.48 -6.52
N PHE A 332 -0.53 -15.39 -6.02
CA PHE A 332 -0.23 -14.83 -4.71
C PHE A 332 -0.54 -13.32 -4.76
N GLU A 333 -1.80 -12.98 -4.50
CA GLU A 333 -2.31 -11.62 -4.69
C GLU A 333 -2.11 -10.70 -3.46
N GLY A 334 -1.63 -11.25 -2.34
CA GLY A 334 -1.34 -10.51 -1.12
C GLY A 334 -0.06 -9.68 -1.24
N HIS A 335 -0.20 -8.36 -1.32
CA HIS A 335 0.92 -7.43 -1.26
C HIS A 335 0.86 -6.65 0.06
N GLU A 336 2.02 -6.43 0.68
CA GLU A 336 2.15 -5.63 1.88
C GLU A 336 1.63 -4.20 1.63
N ALA A 337 0.86 -3.66 2.57
CA ALA A 337 0.37 -2.29 2.46
C ALA A 337 1.39 -1.32 3.07
N ALA A 338 2.18 -0.63 2.25
CA ALA A 338 3.01 0.48 2.71
C ALA A 338 2.20 1.79 2.72
N ILE A 339 2.11 2.45 3.87
CA ILE A 339 1.39 3.72 4.05
C ILE A 339 2.41 4.82 4.39
N SER A 340 2.56 5.79 3.49
CA SER A 340 3.51 6.89 3.64
C SER A 340 2.80 8.25 3.63
N ARG A 341 3.22 9.15 4.53
CA ARG A 341 2.79 10.54 4.58
C ARG A 341 3.96 11.45 4.22
N PHE A 342 3.74 12.33 3.24
CA PHE A 342 4.72 13.32 2.81
C PHE A 342 4.24 14.74 3.09
N SER A 343 5.13 15.57 3.63
CA SER A 343 4.84 17.00 3.80
C SER A 343 5.04 17.76 2.48
N ARG A 344 4.26 18.84 2.32
CA ARG A 344 4.44 19.88 1.32
C ARG A 344 5.82 20.56 1.44
N ARG A 345 6.35 20.71 2.66
CA ARG A 345 7.57 21.48 2.92
C ARG A 345 8.79 20.56 2.89
N ALA A 346 9.72 20.84 1.99
CA ALA A 346 10.98 20.13 1.91
C ALA A 346 11.73 20.19 3.26
N GLY A 347 12.13 19.03 3.78
CA GLY A 347 12.85 18.89 5.04
C GLY A 347 11.98 18.69 6.29
N GLU A 348 10.65 18.75 6.17
CA GLU A 348 9.76 18.32 7.25
C GLU A 348 9.66 16.78 7.28
N ALA A 349 9.57 16.21 8.49
CA ALA A 349 9.56 14.76 8.67
C ALA A 349 8.39 14.11 7.91
N SER A 350 8.72 13.17 7.04
CA SER A 350 7.75 12.25 6.45
C SER A 350 7.49 11.14 7.47
N SER A 351 6.22 10.82 7.69
CA SER A 351 5.83 9.73 8.60
C SER A 351 5.51 8.50 7.75
N ARG A 352 5.95 7.33 8.18
CA ARG A 352 5.75 6.09 7.44
C ARG A 352 5.28 5.01 8.39
N VAL A 353 4.22 4.32 8.00
CA VAL A 353 3.76 3.08 8.62
C VAL A 353 3.90 2.01 7.56
N VAL A 354 4.92 1.16 7.71
CA VAL A 354 5.02 -0.08 6.94
C VAL A 354 4.27 -1.12 7.72
N ALA A 355 3.31 -1.77 7.08
CA ALA A 355 2.52 -2.82 7.70
C ALA A 355 3.32 -4.14 7.82
N SER A 356 4.42 -4.13 8.56
CA SER A 356 5.22 -5.35 8.83
C SER A 356 4.50 -6.39 9.70
N ALA A 357 3.26 -6.12 10.11
CA ALA A 357 2.45 -6.94 11.01
C ALA A 357 1.47 -7.90 10.28
N GLY A 358 1.76 -8.29 9.03
CA GLY A 358 0.90 -9.23 8.28
C GLY A 358 -0.43 -8.63 7.80
N ILE A 359 -0.47 -7.31 7.63
CA ILE A 359 -1.63 -6.60 7.05
C ILE A 359 -1.38 -6.41 5.56
N GLU A 360 -2.22 -7.02 4.72
CA GLU A 360 -2.13 -6.94 3.26
C GLU A 360 -3.17 -5.97 2.71
N TRP A 361 -2.86 -5.27 1.62
CA TRP A 361 -3.85 -4.42 0.96
C TRP A 361 -4.99 -5.27 0.36
N LEU A 362 -6.25 -4.88 0.59
CA LEU A 362 -7.40 -5.45 -0.16
C LEU A 362 -7.98 -4.43 -1.14
N CYS A 363 -8.49 -3.31 -0.64
CA CYS A 363 -9.21 -2.35 -1.48
C CYS A 363 -9.38 -0.98 -0.84
N PRO A 364 -9.66 0.07 -1.64
CA PRO A 364 -9.99 1.37 -1.11
C PRO A 364 -11.42 1.38 -0.54
N VAL A 365 -11.67 2.32 0.37
CA VAL A 365 -13.01 2.68 0.81
C VAL A 365 -13.42 3.95 0.06
N PHE A 366 -14.63 3.98 -0.49
CA PHE A 366 -15.15 5.20 -1.09
C PHE A 366 -15.23 6.32 -0.06
N ASN A 367 -14.83 7.51 -0.45
CA ASN A 367 -15.06 8.72 0.33
C ASN A 367 -16.24 9.47 -0.30
N LEU A 368 -17.37 9.54 0.43
CA LEU A 368 -18.42 10.48 0.08
C LEU A 368 -18.10 11.84 0.71
N PRO A 369 -18.09 12.94 -0.05
CA PRO A 369 -17.99 14.27 0.53
C PRO A 369 -19.21 14.48 1.45
N ASP A 370 -18.95 14.78 2.72
CA ASP A 370 -20.02 15.01 3.69
C ASP A 370 -20.83 16.26 3.24
N PRO A 371 -22.15 16.13 3.02
CA PRO A 371 -22.99 17.26 2.63
C PRO A 371 -22.98 18.41 3.65
N ALA A 372 -22.56 18.18 4.90
CA ALA A 372 -22.39 19.21 5.91
C ALA A 372 -21.09 20.04 5.76
N THR A 373 -20.16 19.62 4.89
CA THR A 373 -18.89 20.34 4.63
C THR A 373 -19.00 21.32 3.47
N THR A 374 -20.18 21.88 3.21
CA THR A 374 -20.22 23.24 2.66
C THR A 374 -19.51 24.16 3.67
N PRO A 375 -18.62 25.06 3.24
CA PRO A 375 -17.96 26.00 4.14
C PRO A 375 -18.99 27.00 4.66
N SER A 376 -19.78 26.60 5.64
CA SER A 376 -20.66 27.46 6.40
C SER A 376 -19.76 28.28 7.31
N THR A 377 -19.60 29.54 6.96
CA THR A 377 -18.94 30.57 7.76
C THR A 377 -19.56 30.58 9.17
N THR A 378 -18.70 30.39 10.18
CA THR A 378 -18.94 30.74 11.60
C THR A 378 -19.95 29.88 12.36
N THR A 379 -19.49 29.07 13.32
CA THR A 379 -19.69 29.28 14.78
C THR A 379 -19.15 28.09 15.58
N CYS A 380 -18.63 28.40 16.77
CA CYS A 380 -18.10 27.44 17.74
C CYS A 380 -19.12 26.35 18.08
N ALA A 381 -18.74 25.08 17.90
CA ALA A 381 -19.41 23.93 18.49
C ALA A 381 -18.34 23.00 19.08
N LEU A 382 -18.67 22.34 20.21
CA LEU A 382 -17.83 21.38 20.93
C LEU A 382 -16.99 20.54 19.96
N ALA A 383 -15.71 20.34 20.27
CA ALA A 383 -14.75 19.60 19.48
C ALA A 383 -15.33 18.25 19.01
N SER A 384 -15.90 18.25 17.80
CA SER A 384 -16.20 17.02 17.09
C SER A 384 -14.88 16.26 16.95
N PRO A 385 -14.87 14.92 17.11
CA PRO A 385 -13.69 14.15 16.79
C PRO A 385 -13.22 14.52 15.36
N PRO A 386 -11.90 14.52 15.12
CA PRO A 386 -11.37 14.81 13.80
C PRO A 386 -11.98 13.85 12.79
N ALA A 387 -12.39 14.35 11.63
CA ALA A 387 -12.90 13.50 10.56
C ALA A 387 -11.74 12.73 9.91
N PRO A 388 -11.93 11.46 9.53
CA PRO A 388 -10.90 10.71 8.82
C PRO A 388 -10.61 11.36 7.47
N LEU A 389 -9.34 11.32 7.07
CA LEU A 389 -8.89 11.78 5.76
C LEU A 389 -9.33 10.81 4.65
N VAL A 390 -9.14 9.52 4.90
CA VAL A 390 -9.51 8.43 4.00
C VAL A 390 -9.62 7.14 4.81
N ALA A 391 -10.26 6.11 4.27
CA ALA A 391 -10.25 4.78 4.86
C ALA A 391 -9.74 3.74 3.86
N ILE A 392 -9.15 2.67 4.38
CA ILE A 392 -8.66 1.53 3.61
C ILE A 392 -9.24 0.25 4.16
N CYS A 393 -9.42 -0.75 3.30
CA CYS A 393 -9.70 -2.12 3.71
C CYS A 393 -8.43 -2.95 3.51
N ALA A 394 -7.95 -3.56 4.58
CA ALA A 394 -6.76 -4.38 4.58
C ALA A 394 -7.06 -5.74 5.19
N LYS A 395 -6.43 -6.78 4.66
CA LYS A 395 -6.59 -8.15 5.15
C LYS A 395 -5.78 -8.30 6.42
N PHE A 396 -6.40 -8.87 7.44
CA PHE A 396 -5.71 -9.37 8.62
C PHE A 396 -6.26 -10.76 8.90
N ASP A 397 -5.39 -11.77 8.85
CA ASP A 397 -5.78 -13.18 8.81
C ASP A 397 -6.78 -13.47 7.67
N VAL A 398 -8.01 -13.88 7.98
CA VAL A 398 -9.07 -14.17 6.99
C VAL A 398 -10.02 -13.00 6.76
N ASP A 399 -9.96 -11.96 7.59
CA ASP A 399 -10.93 -10.88 7.62
C ASP A 399 -10.47 -9.64 6.84
N GLY A 400 -11.44 -8.87 6.35
CA GLY A 400 -11.21 -7.53 5.81
C GLY A 400 -11.40 -6.48 6.89
N ILE A 401 -10.32 -5.88 7.37
CA ILE A 401 -10.31 -4.86 8.41
C ILE A 401 -10.28 -3.47 7.78
N VAL A 402 -11.26 -2.65 8.13
CA VAL A 402 -11.35 -1.26 7.68
C VAL A 402 -10.65 -0.35 8.69
N PHE A 403 -9.67 0.40 8.20
CA PHE A 403 -8.93 1.41 8.97
C PHE A 403 -9.25 2.81 8.45
N ASP A 404 -9.63 3.69 9.37
CA ASP A 404 -9.73 5.12 9.16
C ASP A 404 -8.36 5.75 9.38
N LEU A 405 -7.85 6.43 8.35
CA LEU A 405 -6.59 7.15 8.36
C LEU A 405 -6.86 8.65 8.53
N PHE A 406 -6.18 9.28 9.47
CA PHE A 406 -6.32 10.71 9.77
C PHE A 406 -5.18 11.52 9.14
N PRO A 407 -5.35 12.86 9.03
CA PRO A 407 -4.24 13.74 8.66
C PRO A 407 -3.01 13.48 9.53
N ARG A 408 -1.82 13.66 8.95
CA ARG A 408 -0.52 13.35 9.59
C ARG A 408 -0.32 11.87 9.96
N LEU A 409 -1.25 11.00 9.56
CA LEU A 409 -1.27 9.58 9.92
C LEU A 409 -1.32 9.36 11.44
N GLU A 410 -1.91 10.31 12.18
CA GLU A 410 -2.07 10.21 13.62
C GLU A 410 -3.18 9.22 13.98
N ASN A 411 -2.88 8.22 14.80
CA ASN A 411 -3.84 7.27 15.35
C ASN A 411 -4.76 6.59 14.29
N PRO A 412 -4.25 5.78 13.35
CA PRO A 412 -5.11 4.94 12.52
C PRO A 412 -6.09 4.13 13.39
N THR A 413 -7.38 4.19 13.09
CA THR A 413 -8.41 3.53 13.91
C THR A 413 -9.19 2.49 13.14
N HIS A 414 -9.45 1.35 13.77
CA HIS A 414 -10.36 0.35 13.25
C HIS A 414 -11.80 0.88 13.23
N SER A 415 -12.47 0.80 12.08
CA SER A 415 -13.83 1.30 11.87
C SER A 415 -14.82 0.25 11.32
N GLY A 416 -14.33 -0.96 11.01
CA GLY A 416 -15.16 -2.06 10.55
C GLY A 416 -14.42 -3.35 10.26
N THR A 417 -15.15 -4.45 10.33
CA THR A 417 -14.66 -5.78 9.94
C THR A 417 -15.66 -6.40 8.96
N PHE A 418 -15.15 -6.97 7.88
CA PHE A 418 -15.88 -7.87 6.99
C PHE A 418 -15.33 -9.28 7.21
N ASP A 419 -16.12 -10.08 7.93
CA ASP A 419 -15.73 -11.43 8.33
C ASP A 419 -15.46 -12.32 7.11
N ALA A 420 -14.35 -13.07 7.14
CA ALA A 420 -13.87 -13.94 6.09
C ALA A 420 -13.68 -13.29 4.71
N PHE A 421 -13.64 -11.94 4.62
CA PHE A 421 -13.58 -11.26 3.34
C PHE A 421 -12.29 -11.56 2.55
N GLY A 422 -11.17 -11.78 3.24
CA GLY A 422 -9.91 -12.22 2.64
C GLY A 422 -10.04 -13.56 1.90
N PHE A 423 -10.83 -14.50 2.45
CA PHE A 423 -11.14 -15.78 1.79
C PHE A 423 -12.13 -15.60 0.64
N VAL A 424 -13.19 -14.80 0.85
CA VAL A 424 -14.22 -14.52 -0.15
C VAL A 424 -13.60 -13.92 -1.41
N GLN A 425 -12.78 -12.89 -1.28
CA GLN A 425 -12.18 -12.23 -2.43
C GLN A 425 -11.19 -13.12 -3.18
N ALA A 426 -10.45 -13.97 -2.45
CA ALA A 426 -9.51 -14.92 -3.05
C ALA A 426 -10.23 -15.98 -3.91
N SER A 427 -11.49 -16.31 -3.59
CA SER A 427 -12.31 -17.23 -4.41
C SER A 427 -12.80 -16.62 -5.73
N LYS A 428 -12.65 -15.30 -5.93
CA LYS A 428 -13.10 -14.58 -7.12
C LYS A 428 -11.92 -14.30 -8.05
N ARG A 429 -11.89 -14.99 -9.20
CA ARG A 429 -10.79 -14.89 -10.18
C ARG A 429 -10.94 -13.70 -11.13
N ASP A 430 -12.16 -13.42 -11.61
CA ASP A 430 -12.41 -12.34 -12.60
C ASP A 430 -12.73 -10.99 -11.94
N LYS A 431 -12.13 -10.69 -10.79
CA LYS A 431 -12.37 -9.44 -10.06
C LYS A 431 -11.61 -8.30 -10.73
N ARG A 432 -12.33 -7.27 -11.16
CA ARG A 432 -11.75 -6.06 -11.76
C ARG A 432 -11.65 -4.91 -10.77
N PHE A 433 -12.66 -4.74 -9.93
CA PHE A 433 -12.65 -3.77 -8.85
C PHE A 433 -13.06 -4.43 -7.54
N MET A 434 -12.36 -4.06 -6.48
CA MET A 434 -12.78 -4.30 -5.11
C MET A 434 -12.87 -2.95 -4.41
N VAL A 435 -13.96 -2.68 -3.72
CA VAL A 435 -14.19 -1.40 -3.04
C VAL A 435 -15.13 -1.60 -1.84
N VAL A 436 -14.95 -0.80 -0.80
CA VAL A 436 -15.89 -0.72 0.33
C VAL A 436 -16.69 0.58 0.24
N THR A 437 -18.00 0.52 0.51
CA THR A 437 -18.86 1.71 0.56
C THR A 437 -18.42 2.68 1.67
N ALA A 438 -18.65 3.97 1.48
CA ALA A 438 -18.31 5.02 2.45
C ALA A 438 -18.92 4.79 3.84
N GLU A 439 -20.11 4.20 3.91
CA GLU A 439 -20.78 3.84 5.17
C GLU A 439 -20.18 2.59 5.84
N ARG A 440 -19.23 1.92 5.20
CA ARG A 440 -18.62 0.65 5.63
C ARG A 440 -19.66 -0.46 5.81
N SER A 441 -20.78 -0.35 5.09
CA SER A 441 -21.89 -1.30 5.15
C SER A 441 -21.79 -2.43 4.14
N PHE A 442 -21.11 -2.20 3.01
CA PHE A 442 -20.90 -3.21 1.97
C PHE A 442 -19.46 -3.21 1.48
N ALA A 443 -18.93 -4.41 1.25
CA ALA A 443 -17.76 -4.65 0.42
C ALA A 443 -18.24 -5.18 -0.94
N LEU A 444 -17.75 -4.58 -2.02
CA LEU A 444 -18.13 -4.91 -3.38
C LEU A 444 -16.97 -5.59 -4.10
N ILE A 445 -17.25 -6.71 -4.76
CA ILE A 445 -16.36 -7.33 -5.73
C ILE A 445 -17.06 -7.24 -7.08
N VAL A 446 -16.48 -6.46 -7.99
CA VAL A 446 -17.01 -6.20 -9.32
C VAL A 446 -16.20 -7.00 -10.32
N GLU A 447 -16.85 -7.92 -11.02
CA GLU A 447 -16.21 -8.68 -12.09
C GLU A 447 -16.05 -7.85 -13.37
N SER A 448 -15.20 -8.30 -14.28
CA SER A 448 -14.90 -7.58 -15.51
C SER A 448 -16.10 -7.33 -16.40
N LYS A 449 -17.12 -8.21 -16.39
CA LYS A 449 -18.23 -8.16 -17.36
C LYS A 449 -19.62 -8.28 -16.77
N ARG A 450 -19.82 -9.17 -15.79
CA ARG A 450 -21.17 -9.68 -15.52
C ARG A 450 -21.68 -9.46 -14.12
N HIS A 451 -20.93 -9.89 -13.11
CA HIS A 451 -21.45 -9.89 -11.75
C HIS A 451 -20.84 -8.81 -10.88
N ILE A 452 -21.67 -8.24 -10.03
CA ILE A 452 -21.23 -7.48 -8.86
C ILE A 452 -21.71 -8.23 -7.63
N PHE A 453 -20.77 -8.66 -6.80
CA PHE A 453 -21.06 -9.25 -5.50
C PHE A 453 -21.02 -8.14 -4.45
N ALA A 454 -22.13 -7.95 -3.75
CA ALA A 454 -22.22 -7.02 -2.62
C ALA A 454 -22.33 -7.82 -1.32
N TYR A 455 -21.28 -7.75 -0.51
CA TYR A 455 -21.19 -8.41 0.80
C TYR A 455 -21.53 -7.41 1.88
N ARG A 456 -22.62 -7.65 2.60
CA ARG A 456 -23.04 -6.78 3.69
C ARG A 456 -22.14 -7.00 4.89
N ARG A 457 -21.81 -5.94 5.62
CA ARG A 457 -21.17 -6.05 6.93
C ARG A 457 -22.18 -6.62 7.93
N ALA A 458 -21.80 -7.68 8.65
CA ALA A 458 -22.64 -8.22 9.71
C ALA A 458 -22.90 -7.14 10.79
N PRO A 459 -24.13 -7.05 11.32
CA PRO A 459 -24.36 -6.30 12.55
C PRO A 459 -23.55 -6.94 13.69
N SER A 460 -23.05 -6.13 14.62
CA SER A 460 -22.14 -6.56 15.69
C SER A 460 -22.65 -7.82 16.41
N GLY A 461 -21.92 -8.94 16.28
CA GLY A 461 -22.24 -10.22 16.92
C GLY A 461 -23.25 -11.11 16.16
N GLY A 462 -23.62 -10.75 14.92
CA GLY A 462 -24.47 -11.58 14.07
C GLY A 462 -23.71 -12.76 13.46
N PRO A 463 -24.28 -13.99 13.44
CA PRO A 463 -23.60 -15.17 12.90
C PRO A 463 -23.58 -15.24 11.37
N TYR A 464 -24.34 -14.38 10.68
CA TYR A 464 -24.49 -14.38 9.23
C TYR A 464 -24.50 -12.96 8.68
N ALA A 465 -24.01 -12.81 7.46
CA ALA A 465 -24.08 -11.60 6.66
C ALA A 465 -24.76 -11.89 5.32
N ASP A 466 -25.55 -10.93 4.84
CA ASP A 466 -26.21 -11.04 3.54
C ASP A 466 -25.20 -10.87 2.40
N GLN A 467 -25.35 -11.65 1.34
CA GLN A 467 -24.66 -11.48 0.07
C GLN A 467 -25.69 -11.27 -1.04
N TYR A 468 -25.41 -10.29 -1.91
CA TYR A 468 -26.20 -10.04 -3.10
C TYR A 468 -25.33 -10.24 -4.34
N VAL A 469 -25.93 -10.78 -5.39
CA VAL A 469 -25.32 -10.88 -6.72
C VAL A 469 -26.15 -10.06 -7.67
N VAL A 470 -25.54 -9.05 -8.28
CA VAL A 470 -26.16 -8.22 -9.30
C VAL A 470 -25.64 -8.69 -10.65
N ASP A 471 -26.54 -9.13 -11.52
CA ASP A 471 -26.21 -9.46 -12.90
C ASP A 471 -26.39 -8.23 -13.80
N LEU A 472 -25.33 -7.85 -14.51
CA LEU A 472 -25.31 -6.76 -15.48
C LEU A 472 -25.79 -7.19 -16.88
N ALA A 473 -26.21 -8.45 -17.07
CA ALA A 473 -26.60 -9.08 -18.34
C ALA A 473 -27.77 -8.42 -19.12
N GLY A 474 -28.36 -7.32 -18.62
CA GLY A 474 -29.27 -6.49 -19.42
C GLY A 474 -28.57 -5.61 -20.48
N ARG A 475 -27.23 -5.62 -20.52
CA ARG A 475 -26.41 -4.83 -21.46
C ARG A 475 -25.91 -5.70 -22.61
N GLU A 476 -25.49 -5.07 -23.70
CA GLU A 476 -24.85 -5.76 -24.83
C GLU A 476 -23.87 -6.82 -24.31
N GLU A 477 -24.05 -8.05 -24.78
CA GLU A 477 -23.36 -9.23 -24.28
C GLU A 477 -21.83 -9.01 -24.35
N GLY A 478 -21.19 -8.90 -23.19
CA GLY A 478 -19.74 -8.77 -23.08
C GLY A 478 -19.18 -7.36 -22.82
N ALA A 479 -20.02 -6.33 -22.62
CA ALA A 479 -19.53 -4.99 -22.27
C ALA A 479 -18.70 -5.00 -20.97
N GLU A 480 -17.47 -4.50 -21.03
CA GLU A 480 -16.58 -4.49 -19.87
C GLU A 480 -16.92 -3.36 -18.89
N VAL A 481 -16.74 -3.63 -17.60
CA VAL A 481 -16.78 -2.62 -16.54
C VAL A 481 -15.50 -1.80 -16.61
N VAL A 482 -15.61 -0.49 -16.77
CA VAL A 482 -14.46 0.43 -16.90
C VAL A 482 -14.22 1.21 -15.60
N GLY A 483 -15.23 1.37 -14.74
CA GLY A 483 -15.06 2.06 -13.47
C GLY A 483 -16.24 1.91 -12.51
N VAL A 484 -15.99 2.19 -11.24
CA VAL A 484 -16.98 2.11 -10.15
C VAL A 484 -16.81 3.32 -9.25
N GLN A 485 -17.91 4.01 -8.94
CA GLN A 485 -17.88 5.18 -8.06
C GLN A 485 -19.15 5.23 -7.21
N GLN A 486 -19.01 5.41 -5.90
CA GLN A 486 -20.15 5.76 -5.06
C GLN A 486 -20.54 7.22 -5.31
N VAL A 487 -21.79 7.44 -5.73
CA VAL A 487 -22.33 8.76 -6.10
C VAL A 487 -23.27 9.34 -5.06
N GLY A 488 -23.60 8.56 -4.03
CA GLY A 488 -24.37 9.00 -2.88
C GLY A 488 -24.52 7.88 -1.86
N PRO A 489 -25.20 8.16 -0.73
CA PRO A 489 -25.38 7.16 0.31
C PRO A 489 -26.12 5.94 -0.21
N GLY A 490 -25.48 4.76 -0.13
CA GLY A 490 -26.01 3.52 -0.69
C GLY A 490 -26.21 3.53 -2.22
N LYS A 491 -25.59 4.45 -2.98
CA LYS A 491 -25.74 4.54 -4.44
C LYS A 491 -24.40 4.43 -5.14
N VAL A 492 -24.23 3.38 -5.94
CA VAL A 492 -22.98 3.09 -6.66
C VAL A 492 -23.25 3.12 -8.16
N ALA A 493 -22.53 4.00 -8.86
CA ALA A 493 -22.51 4.05 -10.31
C ALA A 493 -21.41 3.11 -10.83
N VAL A 494 -21.76 2.30 -11.82
CA VAL A 494 -20.86 1.36 -12.49
C VAL A 494 -20.82 1.74 -13.96
N LEU A 495 -19.66 2.23 -14.40
CA LEU A 495 -19.41 2.58 -15.80
C LEU A 495 -19.02 1.30 -16.55
N THR A 496 -19.76 1.00 -17.62
CA THR A 496 -19.41 0.00 -18.62
C THR A 496 -19.05 0.71 -19.93
N GLU A 497 -18.46 -0.01 -20.87
CA GLU A 497 -18.15 0.52 -22.21
C GLU A 497 -19.38 1.10 -22.93
N THR A 498 -20.56 0.58 -22.62
CA THR A 498 -21.83 0.90 -23.29
C THR A 498 -22.75 1.83 -22.48
N GLY A 499 -22.46 2.12 -21.21
CA GLY A 499 -23.34 2.94 -20.38
C GLY A 499 -23.00 2.97 -18.90
N VAL A 500 -23.88 3.53 -18.08
CA VAL A 500 -23.70 3.63 -16.61
C VAL A 500 -24.84 2.89 -15.92
N ALA A 501 -24.54 2.02 -14.95
CA ALA A 501 -25.53 1.32 -14.13
C ALA A 501 -25.60 1.99 -12.77
N LEU A 502 -26.80 2.23 -12.24
CA LEU A 502 -26.96 2.71 -10.88
C LEU A 502 -27.45 1.58 -9.98
N LEU A 503 -26.59 1.17 -9.04
CA LEU A 503 -26.94 0.22 -7.99
C LEU A 503 -27.40 1.00 -6.76
N ASN A 504 -28.58 0.67 -6.25
CA ASN A 504 -29.03 1.10 -4.93
C ASN A 504 -28.84 -0.04 -3.94
N LEU A 505 -27.97 0.20 -2.98
CA LEU A 505 -27.69 -0.64 -1.83
C LEU A 505 -28.55 -0.11 -0.67
N ASP A 506 -29.76 -0.66 -0.50
CA ASP A 506 -30.64 -0.21 0.57
C ASP A 506 -30.09 -0.61 1.94
N ARG A 507 -30.19 0.29 2.93
CA ARG A 507 -29.90 -0.04 4.34
C ARG A 507 -30.80 -1.18 4.88
N HIS A 508 -31.92 -1.45 4.20
CA HIS A 508 -32.90 -2.48 4.53
C HIS A 508 -32.69 -3.82 3.80
N GLY A 509 -31.61 -3.99 3.04
CA GLY A 509 -31.21 -5.30 2.51
C GLY A 509 -31.82 -5.68 1.16
N SER A 510 -32.09 -4.71 0.29
CA SER A 510 -32.35 -4.93 -1.13
C SER A 510 -31.29 -4.25 -1.98
N VAL A 511 -30.86 -4.94 -3.03
CA VAL A 511 -30.06 -4.33 -4.10
C VAL A 511 -30.95 -4.21 -5.33
N SER A 512 -31.13 -2.99 -5.83
CA SER A 512 -31.89 -2.74 -7.06
C SER A 512 -31.05 -1.99 -8.08
N THR A 513 -31.22 -2.35 -9.35
CA THR A 513 -30.61 -1.66 -10.48
C THR A 513 -31.60 -0.67 -11.08
N HIS A 514 -31.15 0.55 -11.31
CA HIS A 514 -31.88 1.54 -12.10
C HIS A 514 -31.07 1.87 -13.35
N GLU A 515 -31.79 1.96 -14.47
CA GLU A 515 -31.28 2.27 -15.81
C GLU A 515 -31.08 3.77 -16.02
#